data_AF-A0A840WRQ8-F1
#
_entry.id   AF-A0A840WRQ8-F1
#
_cell.length_a   1.000
_cell.length_b   1.000
_cell.length_c   1.000
_cell.angle_alpha   90.00
_cell.angle_beta   90.00
_cell.angle_gamma   90.00
#
_symmetry.space_group_name_H-M   'P 1'
#
loop_
_entity.id
_entity.type
_entity.pdbx_description
1 polymer ?
#
loop_
_entity_poly.entity_id
_entity_poly.type
_entity_poly.pdbx_seq_one_letter_code
_entity_poly.pdbx_strand_id
1 'polypeptide(L)'
;MPTSLPSTGEESKTEGPGRSHWLLSLLLTLVGLAVVASGWGMAKMTLGGGQPDPAMGDSPSETRPPLVRAGDADPTAPEEFLELAAQELRSAPSFHISYTQSVEGRGTAHGWARHEPDSDTAFEHYFKTHSGVRVYRYDLPGTGFIMSAEKGLPGMTVLDSPSEADRRLCSVEFVLGPLDELTGSATDLEMTGTEEIELPEGSRGVQASTHTAHRYTGTFRTLAGDYQPDTGRNTLTRIAEAEFELWVDEDGHPRRLSYTSPEGFGETYDYHPLTT
;
A
#
# COMPACT_ATOMS: atom_id res chain seq x y z
N MET A 1 -21.36 -10.30 64.28
CA MET A 1 -20.29 -10.69 65.22
C MET A 1 -19.99 -12.15 64.95
N PRO A 2 -18.77 -12.50 64.50
CA PRO A 2 -17.49 -12.33 65.20
C PRO A 2 -16.54 -11.37 64.47
N THR A 3 -15.84 -10.48 65.17
CA THR A 3 -14.50 -10.61 65.79
C THR A 3 -13.36 -10.44 64.78
N SER A 4 -12.70 -9.29 64.92
CA SER A 4 -11.56 -8.77 64.18
C SER A 4 -10.31 -9.66 64.25
N LEU A 5 -9.50 -9.64 63.19
CA LEU A 5 -8.06 -9.92 63.26
C LEU A 5 -7.30 -8.59 63.12
N PRO A 6 -6.31 -8.29 63.97
CA PRO A 6 -5.39 -7.19 63.75
C PRO A 6 -4.19 -7.62 62.90
N SER A 7 -3.54 -6.58 62.42
CA SER A 7 -2.41 -6.49 61.51
C SER A 7 -1.05 -6.89 62.11
N THR A 8 -0.14 -7.26 61.20
CA THR A 8 1.33 -7.04 61.16
C THR A 8 2.28 -7.81 62.09
N GLY A 9 3.20 -8.53 61.42
CA GLY A 9 4.55 -8.87 61.88
C GLY A 9 5.40 -9.22 60.66
N GLU A 10 6.32 -8.32 60.29
CA GLU A 10 7.22 -8.36 59.14
C GLU A 10 8.30 -9.45 59.20
N GLU A 11 8.76 -9.81 57.99
CA GLU A 11 10.10 -10.26 57.55
C GLU A 11 10.92 -11.27 58.37
N SER A 12 11.31 -12.37 57.71
CA SER A 12 12.74 -12.53 57.38
C SER A 12 12.98 -13.43 56.16
N LYS A 13 13.70 -12.84 55.22
CA LYS A 13 14.53 -13.36 54.13
C LYS A 13 15.03 -14.80 54.30
N THR A 14 14.87 -15.63 53.27
CA THR A 14 15.89 -16.62 52.91
C THR A 14 15.92 -16.83 51.40
N GLU A 15 16.73 -16.02 50.73
CA GLU A 15 17.24 -16.34 49.38
C GLU A 15 18.13 -17.57 49.48
N GLY A 16 17.77 -18.62 48.72
CA GLY A 16 18.58 -19.81 48.46
C GLY A 16 18.81 -19.96 46.95
N PRO A 17 19.91 -20.60 46.53
CA PRO A 17 20.75 -20.11 45.43
C PRO A 17 20.12 -20.30 44.05
N GLY A 18 20.04 -19.19 43.31
CA GLY A 18 19.66 -19.15 41.90
C GLY A 18 20.59 -20.04 41.07
N ARG A 19 20.03 -21.13 40.57
CA ARG A 19 20.68 -22.04 39.62
C ARG A 19 20.99 -21.23 38.36
N SER A 20 22.27 -21.07 38.08
CA SER A 20 22.76 -20.08 37.14
C SER A 20 22.45 -20.48 35.68
N HIS A 21 21.46 -19.85 35.07
CA HIS A 21 21.08 -20.08 33.66
C HIS A 21 22.03 -19.47 32.62
N TRP A 22 23.13 -18.83 33.06
CA TRP A 22 24.10 -18.19 32.18
C TRP A 22 24.80 -19.14 31.21
N LEU A 23 25.01 -20.41 31.60
CA LEU A 23 25.61 -21.42 30.72
C LEU A 23 24.70 -21.78 29.53
N LEU A 24 23.38 -21.75 29.74
CA LEU A 24 22.39 -21.95 28.68
C LEU A 24 22.32 -20.73 27.75
N SER A 25 22.38 -19.51 28.29
CA SER A 25 22.47 -18.29 27.49
C SER A 25 23.75 -18.27 26.65
N LEU A 26 24.89 -18.64 27.22
CA LEU A 26 26.17 -18.69 26.49
C LEU A 26 26.13 -19.71 25.34
N LEU A 27 25.52 -20.88 25.55
CA LEU A 27 25.36 -21.91 24.53
C LEU A 27 24.46 -21.47 23.37
N LEU A 28 23.34 -20.81 23.67
CA LEU A 28 22.44 -20.24 22.65
C LEU A 28 23.12 -19.14 21.84
N THR A 29 23.91 -18.26 22.48
CA THR A 29 24.65 -17.21 21.78
C THR A 29 25.74 -17.79 20.87
N LEU A 30 26.44 -18.85 21.31
CA LEU A 30 27.46 -19.53 20.50
C LEU A 30 26.87 -20.28 19.30
N VAL A 31 25.70 -20.92 19.47
CA VAL A 31 24.98 -21.57 18.36
C VAL A 31 24.47 -20.51 17.37
N GLY A 32 23.94 -19.38 17.85
CA GLY A 32 23.54 -18.26 16.99
C GLY A 32 24.70 -17.69 16.16
N LEU A 33 25.87 -17.50 16.78
CA LEU A 33 27.07 -17.02 16.08
C LEU A 33 27.62 -18.04 15.05
N ALA A 34 27.53 -19.35 15.33
CA ALA A 34 27.94 -20.38 14.40
C ALA A 34 27.01 -20.48 13.17
N VAL A 35 25.71 -20.23 13.33
CA VAL A 35 24.74 -20.18 12.22
C VAL A 35 24.99 -18.95 11.32
N VAL A 36 25.27 -17.78 11.91
CA VAL A 36 25.56 -16.56 11.14
C VAL A 36 26.89 -16.68 10.38
N ALA A 37 27.92 -17.30 10.98
CA ALA A 37 29.21 -17.52 10.31
C ALA A 37 29.14 -18.57 9.19
N SER A 38 28.30 -19.60 9.31
CA SER A 38 28.13 -20.63 8.26
C SER A 38 27.28 -20.15 7.08
N GLY A 39 26.37 -19.20 7.29
CA GLY A 39 25.64 -18.52 6.20
C GLY A 39 26.54 -17.64 5.32
N TRP A 40 27.56 -16.98 5.90
CA TRP A 40 28.47 -16.10 5.16
C TRP A 40 29.55 -16.86 4.37
N GLY A 41 29.86 -18.10 4.73
CA GLY A 41 30.90 -18.92 4.09
C GLY A 41 30.50 -19.53 2.74
N MET A 42 29.20 -19.83 2.53
CA MET A 42 28.71 -20.42 1.28
C MET A 42 28.49 -19.39 0.16
N ALA A 43 28.35 -18.10 0.49
CA ALA A 43 28.17 -17.04 -0.51
C ALA A 43 29.48 -16.66 -1.24
N LYS A 44 30.65 -17.11 -0.77
CA LYS A 44 31.96 -16.75 -1.36
C LYS A 44 32.63 -17.82 -2.23
N MET A 45 32.02 -18.99 -2.44
CA MET A 45 32.61 -20.06 -3.27
C MET A 45 32.00 -20.23 -4.67
N THR A 46 31.07 -19.37 -5.13
CA THR A 46 30.49 -19.46 -6.49
C THR A 46 30.91 -18.34 -7.45
N LEU A 47 31.67 -17.34 -6.98
CA LEU A 47 32.21 -16.26 -7.83
C LEU A 47 33.69 -16.52 -8.14
N GLY A 48 33.95 -17.51 -8.99
CA GLY A 48 35.32 -17.78 -9.44
C GLY A 48 35.41 -18.97 -10.38
N GLY A 49 35.04 -18.80 -11.65
CA GLY A 49 35.34 -19.81 -12.67
C GLY A 49 34.57 -19.72 -13.97
N GLY A 50 35.02 -18.85 -14.87
CA GLY A 50 35.24 -19.19 -16.29
C GLY A 50 34.08 -19.52 -17.24
N GLN A 51 33.95 -18.62 -18.23
CA GLN A 51 33.65 -18.83 -19.66
C GLN A 51 32.20 -18.60 -20.14
N PRO A 52 31.99 -17.84 -21.25
CA PRO A 52 30.67 -17.33 -21.63
C PRO A 52 29.95 -18.29 -22.57
N ASP A 53 28.64 -18.44 -22.37
CA ASP A 53 27.73 -18.98 -23.38
C ASP A 53 26.59 -17.98 -23.64
N PRO A 54 26.11 -17.87 -24.89
CA PRO A 54 25.31 -16.75 -25.36
C PRO A 54 23.80 -16.98 -25.21
N ALA A 55 23.08 -15.85 -25.07
CA ALA A 55 21.67 -15.61 -25.43
C ALA A 55 20.57 -16.46 -24.76
N MET A 56 19.97 -15.89 -23.71
CA MET A 56 18.53 -15.89 -23.36
C MET A 56 18.43 -14.95 -22.14
N GLY A 57 17.81 -13.77 -22.21
CA GLY A 57 16.38 -13.55 -22.46
C GLY A 57 15.79 -13.00 -21.16
N ASP A 58 15.59 -11.67 -21.12
CA ASP A 58 14.86 -10.86 -20.13
C ASP A 58 15.22 -11.00 -18.64
N SER A 59 16.20 -10.20 -18.21
CA SER A 59 16.21 -9.66 -16.84
C SER A 59 15.17 -8.54 -16.73
N PRO A 60 14.46 -8.37 -15.60
CA PRO A 60 13.57 -7.23 -15.42
C PRO A 60 14.41 -5.96 -15.56
N SER A 61 13.96 -5.05 -16.42
CA SER A 61 14.66 -3.81 -16.68
C SER A 61 14.90 -3.10 -15.35
N GLU A 62 16.16 -2.91 -14.97
CA GLU A 62 16.53 -1.88 -13.99
C GLU A 62 15.93 -0.58 -14.51
N THR A 63 14.88 -0.09 -13.84
CA THR A 63 14.18 1.13 -14.22
C THR A 63 15.17 2.28 -14.08
N ARG A 64 15.82 2.62 -15.18
CA ARG A 64 16.66 3.82 -15.26
C ARG A 64 15.78 5.00 -14.86
N PRO A 65 16.20 5.86 -13.92
CA PRO A 65 15.42 7.04 -13.58
C PRO A 65 15.19 7.85 -14.86
N PRO A 66 13.98 8.40 -15.07
CA PRO A 66 13.65 9.11 -16.29
C PRO A 66 14.63 10.28 -16.49
N LEU A 67 15.01 10.51 -17.75
CA LEU A 67 15.91 11.60 -18.14
C LEU A 67 15.28 12.99 -17.94
N VAL A 68 13.95 13.04 -17.73
CA VAL A 68 13.13 14.25 -17.59
C VAL A 68 12.22 14.06 -16.37
N ARG A 69 12.11 15.07 -15.51
CA ARG A 69 11.17 15.06 -14.38
C ARG A 69 9.82 15.63 -14.80
N ALA A 70 8.76 15.22 -14.12
CA ALA A 70 7.40 15.71 -14.40
C ALA A 70 7.30 17.24 -14.31
N GLY A 71 7.83 17.86 -13.25
CA GLY A 71 7.85 19.32 -13.10
C GLY A 71 8.65 20.10 -14.15
N ASP A 72 9.46 19.43 -14.98
CA ASP A 72 10.18 20.08 -16.10
C ASP A 72 9.37 20.02 -17.43
N ALA A 73 8.30 19.22 -17.49
CA ALA A 73 7.48 19.06 -18.68
C ALA A 73 6.39 20.16 -18.79
N ASP A 74 5.89 20.37 -20.01
CA ASP A 74 4.82 21.35 -20.25
C ASP A 74 3.47 20.79 -19.76
N PRO A 75 2.84 21.37 -18.72
CA PRO A 75 1.56 20.89 -18.21
C PRO A 75 0.42 21.02 -19.22
N THR A 76 0.59 21.83 -20.27
CA THR A 76 -0.40 21.95 -21.36
C THR A 76 -0.32 20.82 -22.39
N ALA A 77 0.68 19.94 -22.28
CA ALA A 77 0.79 18.68 -23.02
C ALA A 77 0.43 17.50 -22.09
N PRO A 78 -0.87 17.23 -21.87
CA PRO A 78 -1.31 16.45 -20.73
C PRO A 78 -0.88 14.97 -20.80
N GLU A 79 -0.79 14.37 -21.98
CA GLU A 79 -0.37 12.97 -22.10
C GLU A 79 1.05 12.74 -21.56
N GLU A 80 2.01 13.55 -21.99
CA GLU A 80 3.42 13.45 -21.57
C GLU A 80 3.57 13.81 -20.09
N PHE A 81 2.92 14.89 -19.67
CA PHE A 81 3.01 15.36 -18.28
C PHE A 81 2.44 14.34 -17.29
N LEU A 82 1.28 13.74 -17.59
CA LEU A 82 0.65 12.75 -16.71
C LEU A 82 1.39 11.42 -16.68
N GLU A 83 1.99 10.98 -17.80
CA GLU A 83 2.85 9.80 -17.83
C GLU A 83 4.06 9.96 -16.90
N LEU A 84 4.71 11.13 -16.93
CA LEU A 84 5.82 11.44 -16.04
C LEU A 84 5.38 11.51 -14.56
N ALA A 85 4.22 12.12 -14.27
CA ALA A 85 3.69 12.21 -12.91
C ALA A 85 3.37 10.83 -12.31
N ALA A 86 2.76 9.93 -13.10
CA ALA A 86 2.51 8.56 -12.68
C ALA A 86 3.82 7.78 -12.45
N GLN A 87 4.80 7.95 -13.34
CA GLN A 87 6.12 7.33 -13.22
C GLN A 87 6.89 7.82 -11.99
N GLU A 88 6.76 9.09 -11.65
CA GLU A 88 7.36 9.66 -10.43
C GLU A 88 6.81 8.97 -9.19
N LEU A 89 5.49 8.89 -9.03
CA LEU A 89 4.88 8.21 -7.88
C LEU A 89 5.32 6.74 -7.79
N ARG A 90 5.36 6.04 -8.93
CA ARG A 90 5.76 4.62 -9.00
C ARG A 90 7.21 4.38 -8.59
N SER A 91 8.09 5.34 -8.91
CA SER A 91 9.52 5.26 -8.60
C SER A 91 9.89 5.97 -7.31
N ALA A 92 8.92 6.57 -6.62
CA ALA A 92 9.15 7.28 -5.39
C ALA A 92 9.69 6.32 -4.32
N PRO A 93 10.78 6.67 -3.62
CA PRO A 93 11.34 5.85 -2.54
C PRO A 93 10.38 5.72 -1.34
N SER A 94 9.29 6.47 -1.35
CA SER A 94 8.29 6.53 -0.30
C SER A 94 7.05 7.25 -0.79
N PHE A 95 5.89 6.87 -0.25
CA PHE A 95 4.62 7.54 -0.52
C PHE A 95 3.65 7.30 0.62
N HIS A 96 2.65 8.17 0.73
CA HIS A 96 1.47 7.95 1.57
C HIS A 96 0.23 8.31 0.77
N ILE A 97 -0.67 7.34 0.61
CA ILE A 97 -1.90 7.49 -0.15
C ILE A 97 -3.07 7.17 0.76
N SER A 98 -4.09 8.03 0.77
CA SER A 98 -5.39 7.69 1.35
C SER A 98 -6.43 7.57 0.26
N TYR A 99 -7.42 6.71 0.49
CA TYR A 99 -8.47 6.44 -0.47
C TYR A 99 -9.84 6.45 0.20
N THR A 100 -10.85 6.88 -0.56
CA THR A 100 -12.25 6.69 -0.22
C THR A 100 -13.05 6.20 -1.42
N GLN A 101 -14.10 5.42 -1.14
CA GLN A 101 -15.06 4.97 -2.15
C GLN A 101 -16.43 5.52 -1.81
N SER A 102 -17.21 5.84 -2.84
CA SER A 102 -18.63 6.14 -2.70
C SER A 102 -19.49 5.42 -3.74
N VAL A 103 -20.76 5.20 -3.37
CA VAL A 103 -21.81 4.75 -4.28
C VAL A 103 -22.98 5.71 -4.13
N GLU A 104 -23.40 6.33 -5.24
CA GLU A 104 -24.43 7.38 -5.24
C GLU A 104 -24.11 8.51 -4.24
N GLY A 105 -22.84 8.89 -4.15
CA GLY A 105 -22.33 9.94 -3.24
C GLY A 105 -22.29 9.54 -1.76
N ARG A 106 -22.57 8.28 -1.40
CA ARG A 106 -22.45 7.78 -0.02
C ARG A 106 -21.16 7.01 0.17
N GLY A 107 -20.36 7.38 1.17
CA GLY A 107 -19.11 6.67 1.49
C GLY A 107 -19.33 5.20 1.86
N THR A 108 -18.66 4.29 1.16
CA THR A 108 -18.76 2.84 1.36
C THR A 108 -17.43 2.18 1.74
N ALA A 109 -16.30 2.84 1.46
CA ALA A 109 -14.97 2.30 1.73
C ALA A 109 -13.99 3.41 2.09
N HIS A 110 -12.92 3.02 2.77
CA HIS A 110 -11.74 3.84 2.99
C HIS A 110 -10.51 2.95 3.10
N GLY A 111 -9.35 3.49 2.77
CA GLY A 111 -8.11 2.76 2.85
C GLY A 111 -6.90 3.67 2.80
N TRP A 112 -5.74 3.06 2.96
CA TRP A 112 -4.47 3.74 2.82
C TRP A 112 -3.37 2.76 2.40
N ALA A 113 -2.36 3.31 1.74
CA ALA A 113 -1.10 2.63 1.53
C ALA A 113 0.05 3.55 1.92
N ARG A 114 1.10 2.96 2.49
CA ARG A 114 2.31 3.70 2.88
C ARG A 114 3.54 2.88 2.54
N HIS A 115 4.48 3.53 1.89
CA HIS A 115 5.82 3.01 1.66
C HIS A 115 6.84 3.98 2.25
N GLU A 116 7.80 3.43 2.98
CA GLU A 116 8.94 4.14 3.53
C GLU A 116 10.21 3.56 2.93
N PRO A 117 11.30 4.35 2.85
CA PRO A 117 12.57 3.81 2.38
C PRO A 117 13.00 2.63 3.26
N ASP A 118 13.50 1.57 2.64
CA ASP A 118 13.95 0.35 3.31
C ASP A 118 12.86 -0.45 4.07
N SER A 119 11.57 -0.15 3.82
CA SER A 119 10.43 -0.91 4.36
C SER A 119 9.57 -1.48 3.24
N ASP A 120 8.98 -2.65 3.49
CA ASP A 120 7.87 -3.15 2.68
C ASP A 120 6.68 -2.18 2.76
N THR A 121 5.88 -2.13 1.69
CA THR A 121 4.65 -1.33 1.67
C THR A 121 3.61 -1.90 2.61
N ALA A 122 3.05 -1.05 3.47
CA ALA A 122 1.90 -1.39 4.29
C ALA A 122 0.61 -0.93 3.61
N PHE A 123 -0.41 -1.78 3.61
CA PHE A 123 -1.70 -1.51 3.01
C PHE A 123 -2.84 -1.93 3.93
N GLU A 124 -3.86 -1.09 4.02
CA GLU A 124 -5.13 -1.40 4.67
C GLU A 124 -6.28 -0.82 3.86
N HIS A 125 -7.28 -1.66 3.59
CA HIS A 125 -8.49 -1.27 2.89
C HIS A 125 -9.70 -1.88 3.57
N TYR A 126 -10.58 -1.00 4.03
CA TYR A 126 -11.90 -1.33 4.53
C TYR A 126 -12.97 -1.02 3.49
N PHE A 127 -13.89 -1.94 3.30
CA PHE A 127 -15.00 -1.82 2.36
C PHE A 127 -16.28 -2.39 2.95
N LYS A 128 -17.41 -1.76 2.63
CA LYS A 128 -18.74 -2.26 2.93
C LYS A 128 -19.52 -2.51 1.63
N THR A 129 -19.86 -3.78 1.39
CA THR A 129 -20.68 -4.19 0.23
C THR A 129 -22.05 -3.52 0.22
N HIS A 130 -22.74 -3.53 -0.93
CA HIS A 130 -24.14 -3.10 -1.04
C HIS A 130 -25.07 -3.83 -0.05
N SER A 131 -24.75 -5.09 0.29
CA SER A 131 -25.54 -5.93 1.21
C SER A 131 -25.19 -5.67 2.68
N GLY A 132 -24.25 -4.77 2.93
CA GLY A 132 -23.84 -4.32 4.25
C GLY A 132 -22.75 -5.16 4.91
N VAL A 133 -22.23 -6.19 4.24
CA VAL A 133 -21.10 -7.00 4.71
C VAL A 133 -19.83 -6.16 4.75
N ARG A 134 -19.18 -6.14 5.91
CA ARG A 134 -17.87 -5.50 6.09
C ARG A 134 -16.74 -6.43 5.68
N VAL A 135 -15.78 -5.86 4.95
CA VAL A 135 -14.60 -6.54 4.42
C VAL A 135 -13.38 -5.69 4.76
N TYR A 136 -12.32 -6.35 5.20
CA TYR A 136 -11.03 -5.75 5.52
C TYR A 136 -9.96 -6.50 4.72
N ARG A 137 -9.10 -5.75 4.03
CA ARG A 137 -8.01 -6.26 3.20
C ARG A 137 -6.70 -5.63 3.67
N TYR A 138 -5.65 -6.43 3.72
CA TYR A 138 -4.34 -6.02 4.17
C TYR A 138 -3.26 -6.64 3.30
N ASP A 139 -2.19 -5.87 3.09
CA ASP A 139 -0.89 -6.39 2.69
C ASP A 139 0.05 -6.16 3.87
N LEU A 140 0.49 -7.26 4.49
CA LEU A 140 1.42 -7.20 5.60
C LEU A 140 2.78 -7.78 5.20
N PRO A 141 3.87 -7.01 5.40
CA PRO A 141 5.24 -7.44 5.16
C PRO A 141 5.51 -8.86 5.68
N GLY A 142 6.04 -9.72 4.82
CA GLY A 142 6.40 -11.11 5.14
C GLY A 142 5.23 -12.07 5.46
N THR A 143 3.98 -11.63 5.37
CA THR A 143 2.79 -12.49 5.66
C THR A 143 1.97 -12.80 4.40
N GLY A 144 2.00 -11.91 3.41
CA GLY A 144 1.19 -12.01 2.19
C GLY A 144 -0.19 -11.35 2.34
N PHE A 145 -1.06 -11.54 1.34
CA PHE A 145 -2.38 -10.92 1.30
C PHE A 145 -3.31 -11.52 2.35
N ILE A 146 -3.83 -10.66 3.22
CA ILE A 146 -4.75 -11.04 4.29
C ILE A 146 -6.10 -10.38 4.04
N MET A 147 -7.18 -11.14 4.28
CA MET A 147 -8.53 -10.62 4.21
C MET A 147 -9.37 -11.15 5.38
N SER A 148 -10.29 -10.32 5.85
CA SER A 148 -11.35 -10.71 6.79
C SER A 148 -12.68 -10.17 6.28
N ALA A 149 -13.76 -10.92 6.49
CA ALA A 149 -15.10 -10.50 6.14
C ALA A 149 -16.11 -11.07 7.15
N GLU A 150 -17.19 -10.32 7.42
CA GLU A 150 -18.25 -10.78 8.32
C GLU A 150 -18.98 -12.04 7.81
N LYS A 151 -18.95 -12.28 6.50
CA LYS A 151 -19.56 -13.43 5.83
C LYS A 151 -18.65 -13.95 4.73
N GLY A 152 -18.64 -15.27 4.53
CA GLY A 152 -17.87 -15.93 3.46
C GLY A 152 -16.47 -16.38 3.86
N LEU A 153 -15.95 -15.92 5.02
CA LEU A 153 -14.65 -16.32 5.55
C LEU A 153 -14.74 -16.75 7.02
N PRO A 154 -13.86 -17.66 7.49
CA PRO A 154 -13.84 -18.11 8.88
C PRO A 154 -13.18 -17.10 9.85
N GLY A 155 -12.85 -15.90 9.38
CA GLY A 155 -12.15 -14.85 10.12
C GLY A 155 -11.05 -14.21 9.28
N MET A 156 -10.01 -13.69 9.95
CA MET A 156 -8.81 -13.20 9.28
C MET A 156 -8.07 -14.37 8.62
N THR A 157 -7.98 -14.33 7.30
CA THR A 157 -7.54 -15.43 6.45
C THR A 157 -6.41 -14.94 5.55
N VAL A 158 -5.30 -15.68 5.55
CA VAL A 158 -4.25 -15.52 4.53
C VAL A 158 -4.78 -16.13 3.23
N LEU A 159 -4.64 -15.41 2.12
CA LEU A 159 -5.15 -15.84 0.82
C LEU A 159 -4.13 -16.72 0.10
N ASP A 160 -4.25 -18.04 0.32
CA ASP A 160 -3.44 -19.03 -0.38
C ASP A 160 -3.78 -19.06 -1.88
N SER A 161 -2.77 -18.92 -2.75
CA SER A 161 -2.95 -18.84 -4.21
C SER A 161 -3.91 -17.72 -4.66
N PRO A 162 -3.55 -16.43 -4.43
CA PRO A 162 -4.45 -15.31 -4.65
C PRO A 162 -4.91 -15.21 -6.11
N SER A 163 -6.18 -14.89 -6.31
CA SER A 163 -6.72 -14.54 -7.63
C SER A 163 -6.17 -13.18 -8.10
N GLU A 164 -6.49 -12.80 -9.34
CA GLU A 164 -6.18 -11.46 -9.84
C GLU A 164 -6.88 -10.37 -9.00
N ALA A 165 -8.14 -10.59 -8.61
CA ALA A 165 -8.86 -9.68 -7.74
C ALA A 165 -8.21 -9.56 -6.37
N ASP A 166 -7.68 -10.65 -5.82
CA ASP A 166 -6.98 -10.62 -4.54
C ASP A 166 -5.66 -9.85 -4.65
N ARG A 167 -4.86 -10.12 -5.69
CA ARG A 167 -3.60 -9.39 -5.94
C ARG A 167 -3.83 -7.89 -6.06
N ARG A 168 -4.86 -7.48 -6.80
CA ARG A 168 -5.19 -6.06 -6.96
C ARG A 168 -5.72 -5.45 -5.66
N LEU A 169 -6.77 -6.03 -5.07
CA LEU A 169 -7.54 -5.37 -4.00
C LEU A 169 -6.93 -5.52 -2.60
N CYS A 170 -6.01 -6.47 -2.42
CA CYS A 170 -5.32 -6.72 -1.15
C CYS A 170 -3.87 -6.24 -1.15
N SER A 171 -3.44 -5.45 -2.14
CA SER A 171 -2.09 -4.91 -2.22
C SER A 171 -2.09 -3.42 -2.55
N VAL A 172 -0.89 -2.85 -2.60
CA VAL A 172 -0.66 -1.47 -3.06
C VAL A 172 -1.18 -1.21 -4.48
N GLU A 173 -1.32 -2.23 -5.33
CA GLU A 173 -1.88 -2.08 -6.68
C GLU A 173 -3.28 -1.46 -6.65
N PHE A 174 -4.03 -1.63 -5.56
CA PHE A 174 -5.33 -1.02 -5.38
C PHE A 174 -5.29 0.51 -5.49
N VAL A 175 -4.24 1.15 -4.96
CA VAL A 175 -4.13 2.61 -4.92
C VAL A 175 -3.23 3.21 -5.99
N LEU A 176 -2.32 2.41 -6.56
CA LEU A 176 -1.44 2.85 -7.64
C LEU A 176 -2.01 2.54 -9.03
N GLY A 177 -2.73 1.42 -9.17
CA GLY A 177 -3.28 0.94 -10.44
C GLY A 177 -4.16 1.94 -11.18
N PRO A 178 -5.01 2.74 -10.52
CA PRO A 178 -5.83 3.73 -11.22
C PRO A 178 -5.04 4.78 -12.02
N LEU A 179 -3.83 5.18 -11.59
CA LEU A 179 -3.00 6.10 -12.36
C LEU A 179 -2.37 5.44 -13.59
N ASP A 180 -1.93 4.18 -13.47
CA ASP A 180 -1.46 3.40 -14.62
C ASP A 180 -2.59 3.20 -15.66
N GLU A 181 -3.80 2.94 -15.16
CA GLU A 181 -5.00 2.78 -15.99
C GLU A 181 -5.40 4.07 -16.68
N LEU A 182 -5.33 5.20 -15.97
CA LEU A 182 -5.60 6.52 -16.52
C LEU A 182 -4.61 6.85 -17.63
N THR A 183 -3.31 6.79 -17.35
CA THR A 183 -2.27 7.11 -18.35
C THR A 183 -2.30 6.17 -19.56
N GLY A 184 -2.68 4.89 -19.36
CA GLY A 184 -2.78 3.91 -20.43
C GLY A 184 -4.08 3.94 -21.24
N SER A 185 -5.13 4.66 -20.81
CA SER A 185 -6.45 4.57 -21.44
C SER A 185 -7.27 5.85 -21.50
N ALA A 186 -6.74 6.97 -21.02
CA ALA A 186 -7.45 8.24 -21.00
C ALA A 186 -7.84 8.70 -22.42
N THR A 187 -9.05 9.23 -22.52
CA THR A 187 -9.62 9.87 -23.71
C THR A 187 -10.25 11.20 -23.31
N ASP A 188 -10.37 12.11 -24.28
CA ASP A 188 -10.85 13.48 -24.05
C ASP A 188 -10.07 14.20 -22.93
N LEU A 189 -8.77 13.92 -22.88
CA LEU A 189 -7.86 14.45 -21.88
C LEU A 189 -7.61 15.94 -22.12
N GLU A 190 -7.90 16.76 -21.11
CA GLU A 190 -7.74 18.22 -21.17
C GLU A 190 -7.22 18.77 -19.84
N MET A 191 -6.30 19.74 -19.91
CA MET A 191 -5.95 20.58 -18.76
C MET A 191 -6.96 21.73 -18.65
N THR A 192 -7.77 21.74 -17.59
CA THR A 192 -8.84 22.74 -17.41
C THR A 192 -8.39 24.01 -16.70
N GLY A 193 -7.25 23.97 -16.02
CA GLY A 193 -6.67 25.14 -15.35
C GLY A 193 -5.70 24.80 -14.22
N THR A 194 -5.31 25.83 -13.48
CA THR A 194 -4.49 25.73 -12.27
C THR A 194 -5.28 26.28 -11.09
N GLU A 195 -5.33 25.55 -9.97
CA GLU A 195 -6.04 25.95 -8.76
C GLU A 195 -5.34 25.48 -7.49
N GLU A 196 -5.69 26.06 -6.34
CA GLU A 196 -5.27 25.54 -5.05
C GLU A 196 -6.19 24.39 -4.64
N ILE A 197 -5.59 23.28 -4.20
CA ILE A 197 -6.32 22.13 -3.66
C ILE A 197 -5.92 21.85 -2.22
N GLU A 198 -6.89 21.47 -1.41
CA GLU A 198 -6.68 21.00 -0.05
C GLU A 198 -6.81 19.48 0.00
N LEU A 199 -5.75 18.82 0.47
CA LEU A 199 -5.75 17.43 0.84
C LEU A 199 -6.11 17.31 2.33
N PRO A 200 -7.10 16.46 2.69
CA PRO A 200 -7.51 16.27 4.06
C PRO A 200 -6.38 15.66 4.89
N GLU A 201 -6.57 15.63 6.22
CA GLU A 201 -5.71 14.82 7.07
C GLU A 201 -5.73 13.36 6.60
N GLY A 202 -4.56 12.82 6.28
CA GLY A 202 -4.39 11.43 5.89
C GLY A 202 -4.48 10.50 7.10
N SER A 203 -4.55 9.21 6.82
CA SER A 203 -4.43 8.21 7.89
C SER A 203 -3.07 8.31 8.60
N ARG A 204 -2.99 7.81 9.84
CA ARG A 204 -1.72 7.66 10.60
C ARG A 204 -0.95 8.98 10.86
N GLY A 205 -1.65 10.13 10.97
CA GLY A 205 -1.06 11.39 11.42
C GLY A 205 -0.41 12.24 10.32
N VAL A 206 -0.73 11.98 9.06
CA VAL A 206 -0.39 12.86 7.95
C VAL A 206 -1.28 14.09 8.01
N GLN A 207 -0.67 15.27 8.16
CA GLN A 207 -1.41 16.52 8.27
C GLN A 207 -2.07 16.89 6.94
N ALA A 208 -3.20 17.58 7.03
CA ALA A 208 -3.80 18.25 5.89
C ALA A 208 -2.79 19.19 5.23
N SER A 209 -2.87 19.34 3.91
CA SER A 209 -1.92 20.16 3.14
C SER A 209 -2.61 20.85 1.97
N THR A 210 -2.02 21.96 1.51
CA THR A 210 -2.52 22.75 0.39
C THR A 210 -1.44 22.84 -0.68
N HIS A 211 -1.85 22.65 -1.95
CA HIS A 211 -0.94 22.64 -3.10
C HIS A 211 -1.55 23.44 -4.24
N THR A 212 -0.71 24.19 -4.97
CA THR A 212 -1.06 24.71 -6.29
C THR A 212 -0.95 23.55 -7.28
N ALA A 213 -2.01 23.27 -8.03
CA ALA A 213 -2.05 22.13 -8.94
C ALA A 213 -2.75 22.42 -10.26
N HIS A 214 -2.23 21.79 -11.31
CA HIS A 214 -2.86 21.68 -12.63
C HIS A 214 -3.96 20.63 -12.57
N ARG A 215 -5.17 20.99 -12.99
CA ARG A 215 -6.32 20.10 -13.06
C ARG A 215 -6.49 19.56 -14.47
N TYR A 216 -6.64 18.25 -14.55
CA TYR A 216 -6.89 17.49 -15.76
C TYR A 216 -8.22 16.77 -15.66
N THR A 217 -8.95 16.70 -16.76
CA THR A 217 -10.21 15.98 -16.87
C THR A 217 -10.21 15.08 -18.10
N GLY A 218 -11.11 14.10 -18.10
CA GLY A 218 -11.36 13.25 -19.24
C GLY A 218 -12.12 12.00 -18.82
N THR A 219 -12.02 10.96 -19.65
CA THR A 219 -12.57 9.63 -19.35
C THR A 219 -11.48 8.58 -19.41
N PHE A 220 -11.56 7.53 -18.61
CA PHE A 220 -10.62 6.40 -18.69
C PHE A 220 -11.28 5.08 -18.31
N ARG A 221 -10.57 3.97 -18.55
CA ARG A 221 -11.01 2.61 -18.21
C ARG A 221 -10.37 2.18 -16.91
N THR A 222 -11.15 1.63 -16.00
CA THR A 222 -10.65 1.14 -14.70
C THR A 222 -11.40 -0.11 -14.22
N LEU A 223 -11.01 -0.61 -13.06
CA LEU A 223 -11.56 -1.80 -12.41
C LEU A 223 -12.09 -1.42 -11.03
N ALA A 224 -13.40 -1.60 -10.82
CA ALA A 224 -14.03 -1.49 -9.51
C ALA A 224 -13.90 -2.80 -8.73
N GLY A 225 -13.44 -2.71 -7.49
CA GLY A 225 -13.38 -3.84 -6.56
C GLY A 225 -14.72 -4.07 -5.84
N ASP A 226 -15.10 -5.34 -5.69
CA ASP A 226 -16.21 -5.76 -4.82
C ASP A 226 -15.89 -7.11 -4.15
N TYR A 227 -16.84 -7.63 -3.37
CA TYR A 227 -16.73 -8.86 -2.62
C TYR A 227 -18.02 -9.67 -2.69
N GLN A 228 -17.91 -10.96 -3.02
CA GLN A 228 -19.03 -11.90 -3.10
C GLN A 228 -19.15 -12.71 -1.79
N PRO A 229 -20.16 -12.44 -0.93
CA PRO A 229 -20.25 -13.05 0.40
C PRO A 229 -20.50 -14.56 0.39
N ASP A 230 -21.20 -15.07 -0.63
CA ASP A 230 -21.54 -16.50 -0.71
C ASP A 230 -20.32 -17.38 -0.97
N THR A 231 -19.34 -16.85 -1.70
CA THR A 231 -18.11 -17.58 -2.07
C THR A 231 -16.89 -17.14 -1.26
N GLY A 232 -16.97 -16.01 -0.57
CA GLY A 232 -15.86 -15.43 0.18
C GLY A 232 -14.76 -14.85 -0.72
N ARG A 233 -15.10 -14.37 -1.92
CA ARG A 233 -14.11 -14.00 -2.95
C ARG A 233 -14.20 -12.52 -3.30
N ASN A 234 -13.03 -11.92 -3.54
CA ASN A 234 -12.94 -10.63 -4.21
C ASN A 234 -13.32 -10.75 -5.68
N THR A 235 -13.87 -9.67 -6.22
CA THR A 235 -14.25 -9.58 -7.63
C THR A 235 -13.83 -8.23 -8.19
N LEU A 236 -13.60 -8.19 -9.51
CA LEU A 236 -13.30 -6.98 -10.25
C LEU A 236 -14.34 -6.81 -11.35
N THR A 237 -14.91 -5.61 -11.44
CA THR A 237 -15.82 -5.22 -12.51
C THR A 237 -15.17 -4.13 -13.33
N ARG A 238 -15.19 -4.28 -14.66
CA ARG A 238 -14.65 -3.24 -15.55
C ARG A 238 -15.61 -2.05 -15.62
N ILE A 239 -15.07 -0.86 -15.41
CA ILE A 239 -15.70 0.41 -15.72
C ILE A 239 -15.10 0.88 -17.05
N ALA A 240 -15.94 1.03 -18.07
CA ALA A 240 -15.48 1.35 -19.42
C ALA A 240 -15.23 2.86 -19.62
N GLU A 241 -15.99 3.70 -18.93
CA GLU A 241 -16.03 5.16 -19.12
C GLU A 241 -16.15 5.84 -17.75
N ALA A 242 -15.06 5.87 -16.98
CA ALA A 242 -15.01 6.63 -15.74
C ALA A 242 -14.62 8.08 -16.05
N GLU A 243 -15.49 9.04 -15.71
CA GLU A 243 -15.15 10.46 -15.75
C GLU A 243 -14.20 10.76 -14.59
N PHE A 244 -13.08 11.42 -14.85
CA PHE A 244 -12.07 11.71 -13.84
C PHE A 244 -11.69 13.18 -13.76
N GLU A 245 -11.18 13.53 -12.60
CA GLU A 245 -10.47 14.76 -12.30
C GLU A 245 -9.15 14.38 -11.60
N LEU A 246 -8.03 14.82 -12.17
CA LEU A 246 -6.70 14.58 -11.63
C LEU A 246 -6.02 15.92 -11.40
N TRP A 247 -5.47 16.09 -10.20
CA TRP A 247 -4.66 17.24 -9.82
C TRP A 247 -3.23 16.81 -9.64
N VAL A 248 -2.33 17.49 -10.34
CA VAL A 248 -0.88 17.31 -10.27
C VAL A 248 -0.26 18.66 -9.96
N ASP A 249 0.61 18.72 -8.95
CA ASP A 249 1.22 19.99 -8.55
C ASP A 249 2.29 20.50 -9.53
N GLU A 250 2.81 21.69 -9.26
CA GLU A 250 3.84 22.35 -10.08
C GLU A 250 5.17 21.56 -10.13
N ASP A 251 5.44 20.69 -9.15
CA ASP A 251 6.61 19.82 -9.12
C ASP A 251 6.39 18.52 -9.92
N GLY A 252 5.15 18.29 -10.40
CA GLY A 252 4.75 17.11 -11.16
C GLY A 252 4.25 15.95 -10.29
N HIS A 253 4.01 16.17 -9.00
CA HIS A 253 3.49 15.17 -8.10
C HIS A 253 1.96 15.05 -8.21
N PRO A 254 1.41 13.85 -8.44
CA PRO A 254 -0.03 13.63 -8.25
C PRO A 254 -0.43 14.03 -6.83
N ARG A 255 -1.58 14.70 -6.70
CA ARG A 255 -2.12 15.14 -5.41
C ARG A 255 -3.50 14.58 -5.13
N ARG A 256 -4.38 14.56 -6.12
CA ARG A 256 -5.68 13.90 -6.02
C ARG A 256 -6.09 13.30 -7.36
N LEU A 257 -6.55 12.07 -7.35
CA LEU A 257 -7.36 11.49 -8.43
C LEU A 257 -8.76 11.25 -7.88
N SER A 258 -9.77 11.79 -8.54
CA SER A 258 -11.17 11.50 -8.26
C SER A 258 -11.85 11.04 -9.53
N TYR A 259 -12.63 9.97 -9.48
CA TYR A 259 -13.40 9.55 -10.64
C TYR A 259 -14.77 9.00 -10.26
N THR A 260 -15.69 9.06 -11.22
CA THR A 260 -17.05 8.53 -11.09
C THR A 260 -17.45 7.79 -12.36
N SER A 261 -18.03 6.61 -12.19
CA SER A 261 -18.66 5.81 -13.24
C SER A 261 -20.07 6.33 -13.56
N PRO A 262 -20.63 6.01 -14.74
CA PRO A 262 -22.01 6.38 -15.09
C PRO A 262 -23.06 5.83 -14.12
N GLU A 263 -22.76 4.71 -13.45
CA GLU A 263 -23.62 4.07 -12.46
C GLU A 263 -23.51 4.70 -11.06
N GLY A 264 -22.70 5.76 -10.89
CA GLY A 264 -22.57 6.50 -9.64
C GLY A 264 -21.64 5.84 -8.61
N PHE A 265 -20.88 4.81 -9.00
CA PHE A 265 -19.71 4.38 -8.23
C PHE A 265 -18.59 5.38 -8.44
N GLY A 266 -17.95 5.83 -7.36
CA GLY A 266 -16.83 6.76 -7.45
C GLY A 266 -15.75 6.47 -6.41
N GLU A 267 -14.55 6.91 -6.72
CA GLU A 267 -13.35 6.70 -5.94
C GLU A 267 -12.50 7.95 -5.90
N THR A 268 -11.85 8.20 -4.77
CA THR A 268 -10.93 9.32 -4.58
C THR A 268 -9.66 8.84 -3.91
N TYR A 269 -8.52 9.19 -4.50
CA TYR A 269 -7.17 8.89 -4.05
C TYR A 269 -6.45 10.21 -3.78
N ASP A 270 -5.98 10.38 -2.54
CA ASP A 270 -5.19 11.53 -2.11
C ASP A 270 -3.74 11.10 -1.91
N TYR A 271 -2.85 11.74 -2.65
CA TYR A 271 -1.42 11.47 -2.68
C TYR A 271 -0.71 12.51 -1.82
N HIS A 272 -0.45 12.14 -0.57
CA HIS A 272 0.03 13.06 0.43
C HIS A 272 1.53 13.31 0.29
N PRO A 273 1.99 14.55 0.55
CA PRO A 273 3.42 14.78 0.75
C PRO A 273 3.91 13.98 1.96
N LEU A 274 5.14 13.51 1.87
CA LEU A 274 5.79 12.88 3.01
C LEU A 274 6.17 13.96 4.01
N THR A 275 5.77 13.79 5.26
CA THR A 275 6.31 14.58 6.36
C THR A 275 7.75 14.13 6.62
N THR A 276 8.71 14.97 6.22
CA THR A 276 10.13 14.85 6.61
C THR A 276 10.34 15.18 8.07
#